data_AF-A0A1I7U7K7-F1
#
_entry.id   AF-A0A1I7U7K7-F1
#
_cell.length_a   1.000
_cell.length_b   1.000
_cell.length_c   1.000
_cell.angle_alpha   90.00
_cell.angle_beta   90.00
_cell.angle_gamma   90.00
#
_symmetry.space_group_name_H-M   'P 1'
#
loop_
_entity.id
_entity.type
_entity.pdbx_description
1 polymer ?
#
loop_
_entity_poly.entity_id
_entity_poly.type
_entity_poly.pdbx_seq_one_letter_code
_entity_poly.pdbx_strand_id
1 'polypeptide(L)'
;MRFLAVLLVPLVLAEICPMENHAVCNTGHLACVCSVSQEDENPVPEVSCNALIARDLETGNFPVVSVEFTLKNSADALEEFPEEAFKDKISSSLRVDEEDIVVLRTSCQGTDDTITVQFVILKKDTNSSALPFAIEDLIDAQSITTRMKAMGHLDEIANLDVDSIEYTDELVDLEFDPSNLELIFKAVLLFLVFGFFFILGIWKLMKKGDEYADDLQKP
;
A
#
# COMPACT_ATOMS: atom_id res chain seq x y z
N MET A 1 -41.44 -7.94 27.37
CA MET A 1 -40.06 -7.45 27.58
C MET A 1 -39.42 -7.33 26.21
N ARG A 2 -39.08 -6.10 25.78
CA ARG A 2 -38.50 -5.81 24.46
C ARG A 2 -36.98 -5.95 24.57
N PHE A 3 -36.42 -7.03 24.06
CA PHE A 3 -34.97 -7.16 23.89
C PHE A 3 -34.58 -6.46 22.60
N LEU A 4 -34.04 -5.25 22.72
CA LEU A 4 -33.40 -4.51 21.64
C LEU A 4 -31.91 -4.79 21.78
N ALA A 5 -31.45 -5.88 21.18
CA ALA A 5 -30.03 -6.22 21.12
C ALA A 5 -29.39 -5.37 20.02
N VAL A 6 -28.84 -4.21 20.42
CA VAL A 6 -27.96 -3.42 19.54
C VAL A 6 -26.65 -4.19 19.42
N LEU A 7 -26.49 -4.91 18.32
CA LEU A 7 -25.20 -5.48 17.91
C LEU A 7 -24.30 -4.31 17.46
N LEU A 8 -23.55 -3.75 18.41
CA LEU A 8 -22.36 -2.96 18.14
C LEU A 8 -21.31 -3.92 17.60
N VAL A 9 -21.31 -4.12 16.28
CA VAL A 9 -20.17 -4.74 15.60
C VAL A 9 -19.07 -3.69 15.61
N PRO A 10 -17.89 -3.95 16.20
CA PRO A 10 -16.77 -3.06 16.04
C PRO A 10 -16.47 -2.99 14.54
N LEU A 11 -16.65 -1.82 13.94
CA LEU A 11 -16.07 -1.51 12.64
C LEU A 11 -14.56 -1.65 12.85
N VAL A 12 -14.00 -2.77 12.40
CA VAL A 12 -12.58 -2.83 12.09
C VAL A 12 -12.45 -1.93 10.87
N LEU A 13 -12.16 -0.65 11.12
CA LEU A 13 -11.65 0.24 10.09
C LEU A 13 -10.38 -0.45 9.59
N ALA A 14 -10.40 -0.93 8.34
CA ALA A 14 -9.16 -1.20 7.65
C ALA A 14 -8.50 0.17 7.50
N GLU A 15 -7.53 0.46 8.36
CA GLU A 15 -6.74 1.68 8.25
C GLU A 15 -5.94 1.57 6.95
N ILE A 16 -6.44 2.29 5.95
CA ILE A 16 -5.77 2.60 4.69
C ILE A 16 -4.41 3.22 5.06
N CYS A 17 -3.37 2.98 4.25
CA CYS A 17 -2.06 3.61 4.46
C CYS A 17 -2.26 5.08 4.86
N PRO A 18 -1.61 5.57 5.93
CA PRO A 18 -1.87 6.92 6.44
C PRO A 18 -1.50 8.03 5.43
N MET A 19 -0.83 7.68 4.33
CA MET A 19 -0.52 8.59 3.24
C MET A 19 -1.69 8.69 2.26
N GLU A 20 -2.31 9.88 2.18
CA GLU A 20 -3.44 10.14 1.28
C GLU A 20 -3.08 9.96 -0.20
N ASN A 21 -1.83 10.27 -0.60
CA ASN A 21 -1.35 10.04 -1.96
C ASN A 21 -0.44 8.82 -1.98
N HIS A 22 -0.93 7.69 -2.50
CA HIS A 22 -0.09 6.51 -2.73
C HIS A 22 0.98 6.86 -3.79
N ALA A 23 2.23 6.95 -3.31
CA ALA A 23 3.37 7.71 -3.84
C ALA A 23 3.74 7.54 -5.33
N VAL A 24 4.07 8.68 -5.94
CA VAL A 24 4.94 8.86 -7.11
C VAL A 24 6.39 8.90 -6.62
N CYS A 25 7.36 8.39 -7.39
CA CYS A 25 8.62 7.94 -6.76
C CYS A 25 9.93 8.39 -7.38
N ASN A 26 9.94 8.70 -8.67
CA ASN A 26 11.10 9.35 -9.25
C ASN A 26 10.63 10.49 -10.13
N THR A 27 11.32 11.61 -10.03
CA THR A 27 11.15 12.77 -10.90
C THR A 27 12.37 12.97 -11.81
N GLY A 28 12.23 13.78 -12.86
CA GLY A 28 13.33 14.09 -13.78
C GLY A 28 13.55 13.05 -14.88
N HIS A 29 14.79 12.61 -15.07
CA HIS A 29 15.18 11.80 -16.24
C HIS A 29 14.81 10.31 -16.14
N LEU A 30 14.60 9.79 -14.92
CA LEU A 30 14.10 8.44 -14.63
C LEU A 30 12.70 8.48 -14.03
N ALA A 31 11.87 9.42 -14.51
CA ALA A 31 10.55 9.62 -13.95
C ALA A 31 9.70 8.34 -14.06
N CYS A 32 9.23 7.84 -12.92
CA CYS A 32 8.43 6.62 -12.85
C CYS A 32 7.60 6.55 -11.56
N VAL A 33 6.61 5.67 -11.59
CA VAL A 33 5.68 5.45 -10.47
C VAL A 33 6.01 4.15 -9.78
N CYS A 34 6.25 4.21 -8.47
CA CYS A 34 6.60 3.04 -7.65
C CYS A 34 5.55 2.66 -6.61
N SER A 35 4.39 3.31 -6.63
CA SER A 35 3.13 2.85 -6.01
C SER A 35 1.95 3.52 -6.71
N VAL A 36 0.78 2.88 -6.73
CA VAL A 36 -0.41 3.40 -7.44
C VAL A 36 -1.60 3.44 -6.50
N SER A 37 -2.20 4.61 -6.35
CA SER A 37 -3.54 4.75 -5.76
C SER A 37 -4.59 4.33 -6.80
N GLN A 38 -5.52 3.45 -6.43
CA GLN A 38 -6.70 3.20 -7.28
C GLN A 38 -7.71 4.37 -7.25
N GLU A 39 -7.53 5.34 -6.36
CA GLU A 39 -8.44 6.49 -6.20
C GLU A 39 -8.05 7.72 -7.05
N ASP A 40 -6.92 7.70 -7.74
CA ASP A 40 -6.45 8.88 -8.48
C ASP A 40 -7.21 9.05 -9.81
N GLU A 41 -7.91 10.18 -9.98
CA GLU A 41 -8.61 10.54 -11.23
C GLU A 41 -7.63 10.91 -12.35
N ASN A 42 -6.34 11.07 -12.04
CA ASN A 42 -5.29 11.34 -13.01
C ASN A 42 -4.70 10.06 -13.58
N PRO A 43 -4.36 10.02 -14.89
CA PRO A 43 -3.64 8.89 -15.45
C PRO A 43 -2.26 8.80 -14.78
N VAL A 44 -2.04 7.70 -14.06
CA VAL A 44 -0.73 7.26 -13.60
C VAL A 44 0.26 7.38 -14.77
N PRO A 45 1.43 8.02 -14.59
CA PRO A 45 2.47 8.06 -15.62
C PRO A 45 2.65 6.70 -16.30
N GLU A 46 2.85 6.70 -17.62
CA GLU A 46 2.88 5.47 -18.43
C GLU A 46 3.97 4.46 -18.00
N VAL A 47 4.94 4.89 -17.18
CA VAL A 47 6.11 4.10 -16.78
C VAL A 47 6.07 3.76 -15.29
N SER A 48 5.76 2.50 -14.98
CA SER A 48 6.03 1.92 -13.66
C SER A 48 7.53 1.78 -13.44
N CYS A 49 8.02 2.04 -12.23
CA CYS A 49 9.44 1.83 -11.87
C CYS A 49 9.88 0.37 -12.05
N ASN A 50 8.94 -0.57 -12.15
CA ASN A 50 9.20 -1.96 -12.54
C ASN A 50 9.82 -2.13 -13.92
N ALA A 51 9.50 -1.22 -14.83
CA ALA A 51 10.04 -1.24 -16.18
C ALA A 51 11.49 -0.75 -16.21
N LEU A 52 11.99 -0.16 -15.12
CA LEU A 52 13.37 0.29 -15.04
C LEU A 52 14.35 -0.85 -14.78
N ILE A 53 13.90 -2.03 -14.34
CA ILE A 53 14.79 -3.12 -13.91
C ILE A 53 14.58 -4.42 -14.70
N ALA A 54 15.68 -5.12 -14.98
CA ALA A 54 15.67 -6.41 -15.65
C ALA A 54 15.49 -7.52 -14.61
N ARG A 55 14.22 -7.79 -14.26
CA ARG A 55 13.86 -8.84 -13.30
C ARG A 55 14.13 -10.23 -13.83
N ASP A 56 14.42 -11.15 -12.92
CA ASP A 56 14.44 -12.57 -13.22
C ASP A 56 13.03 -13.03 -13.63
N LEU A 57 12.91 -13.66 -14.80
CA LEU A 57 11.62 -14.05 -15.39
C LEU A 57 10.98 -15.27 -14.71
N GLU A 58 11.75 -16.05 -13.95
CA GLU A 58 11.26 -17.27 -13.28
C GLU A 58 10.87 -16.99 -11.83
N THR A 59 11.61 -16.11 -11.15
CA THR A 59 11.42 -15.80 -9.72
C THR A 59 10.79 -14.43 -9.46
N GLY A 60 10.90 -13.49 -10.41
CA GLY A 60 10.48 -12.10 -10.21
C GLY A 60 11.42 -11.28 -9.31
N ASN A 61 12.52 -11.89 -8.85
CA ASN A 61 13.43 -11.33 -7.87
C ASN A 61 14.37 -10.29 -8.50
N PHE A 62 14.80 -9.35 -7.66
CA PHE A 62 15.78 -8.33 -7.98
C PHE A 62 16.46 -7.83 -6.69
N PRO A 63 17.81 -7.78 -6.63
CA PRO A 63 18.51 -7.36 -5.43
C PRO A 63 18.29 -5.87 -5.17
N VAL A 64 17.76 -5.54 -3.99
CA VAL A 64 17.44 -4.17 -3.58
C VAL A 64 17.84 -3.90 -2.13
N VAL A 65 17.99 -2.62 -1.80
CA VAL A 65 18.06 -2.17 -0.42
C VAL A 65 16.65 -1.80 0.02
N SER A 66 16.16 -2.44 1.08
CA SER A 66 14.87 -2.20 1.69
C SER A 66 15.06 -1.42 2.99
N VAL A 67 14.33 -0.32 3.14
CA VAL A 67 14.30 0.48 4.37
C VAL A 67 12.88 0.52 4.89
N GLU A 68 12.70 0.09 6.13
CA GLU A 68 11.43 0.15 6.83
C GLU A 68 11.43 1.34 7.79
N PHE A 69 10.38 2.13 7.71
CA PHE A 69 10.17 3.33 8.51
C PHE A 69 8.97 3.19 9.41
N THR A 70 8.99 3.81 10.58
CA THR A 70 7.83 3.95 11.45
C THR A 70 7.11 5.28 11.22
N LEU A 71 5.78 5.22 11.08
CA LEU A 71 4.87 6.33 10.80
C LEU A 71 4.15 6.86 12.06
N LYS A 72 4.27 6.20 13.23
CA LYS A 72 3.48 6.50 14.46
C LYS A 72 3.44 7.97 14.91
N ASN A 73 4.45 8.77 14.59
CA ASN A 73 4.50 10.20 14.96
C ASN A 73 4.46 11.16 13.75
N SER A 74 4.50 10.61 12.53
CA SER A 74 4.69 11.37 11.28
C SER A 74 3.59 11.10 10.25
N ALA A 75 2.73 10.10 10.49
CA ALA A 75 1.63 9.63 9.64
C ALA A 75 0.71 10.77 9.20
N ASP A 76 0.22 11.57 10.16
CA ASP A 76 -0.75 12.64 9.91
C ASP A 76 -0.18 13.83 9.11
N ALA A 77 1.14 13.92 8.97
CA ALA A 77 1.84 15.03 8.31
C ALA A 77 2.45 14.65 6.95
N LEU A 78 2.42 13.36 6.59
CA LEU A 78 3.10 12.84 5.41
C LEU A 78 2.07 12.48 4.32
N GLU A 79 1.62 13.48 3.57
CA GLU A 79 0.71 13.27 2.43
C GLU A 79 1.37 12.48 1.29
N GLU A 80 2.68 12.66 1.09
CA GLU A 80 3.50 12.03 0.04
C GLU A 80 4.89 11.65 0.58
N PHE A 81 5.50 10.62 0.00
CA PHE A 81 6.83 10.17 0.39
C PHE A 81 7.86 11.26 0.05
N PRO A 82 8.69 11.71 1.01
CA PRO A 82 9.64 12.80 0.80
C PRO A 82 10.88 12.32 0.02
N GLU A 83 10.69 12.03 -1.28
CA GLU A 83 11.70 11.46 -2.19
C GLU A 83 12.99 12.30 -2.20
N GLU A 84 12.89 13.61 -2.36
CA GLU A 84 14.06 14.51 -2.45
C GLU A 84 14.89 14.47 -1.17
N ALA A 85 14.24 14.56 0.00
CA ALA A 85 14.92 14.52 1.30
C ALA A 85 15.51 13.14 1.60
N PHE A 86 14.84 12.07 1.14
CA PHE A 86 15.38 10.71 1.20
C PHE A 86 16.65 10.61 0.36
N LYS A 87 16.61 11.07 -0.90
CA LYS A 87 17.77 11.04 -1.81
C LYS A 87 18.94 11.85 -1.28
N ASP A 88 18.73 13.08 -0.78
CA ASP A 88 19.78 13.93 -0.17
C ASP A 88 20.45 13.25 1.03
N LYS A 89 19.66 12.60 1.89
CA LYS A 89 20.22 11.90 3.06
C LYS A 89 21.02 10.67 2.65
N ILE A 90 20.55 9.89 1.68
CA ILE A 90 21.26 8.71 1.18
C ILE A 90 22.53 9.12 0.40
N SER A 91 22.43 10.17 -0.44
CA SER A 91 23.54 10.70 -1.25
C SER A 91 24.67 11.18 -0.36
N SER A 92 24.36 11.98 0.66
CA SER A 92 25.33 12.51 1.62
C SER A 92 25.97 11.41 2.48
N SER A 93 25.19 10.42 2.91
CA SER A 93 25.67 9.32 3.74
C SER A 93 26.58 8.37 2.97
N LEU A 94 26.18 7.96 1.77
CA LEU A 94 26.90 6.99 0.95
C LEU A 94 27.94 7.63 0.02
N ARG A 95 27.95 8.96 -0.10
CA ARG A 95 28.79 9.74 -1.01
C ARG A 95 28.57 9.36 -2.48
N VAL A 96 27.31 9.23 -2.85
CA VAL A 96 26.85 8.94 -4.22
C VAL A 96 26.11 10.16 -4.77
N ASP A 97 25.87 10.20 -6.07
CA ASP A 97 25.06 11.27 -6.68
C ASP A 97 23.56 11.02 -6.38
N GLU A 98 22.78 12.08 -6.21
CA GLU A 98 21.32 11.96 -6.00
C GLU A 98 20.62 11.42 -7.24
N GLU A 99 21.13 11.77 -8.42
CA GLU A 99 20.61 11.30 -9.71
C GLU A 99 20.82 9.79 -9.91
N ASP A 100 21.81 9.20 -9.23
CA ASP A 100 22.11 7.77 -9.30
C ASP A 100 21.19 6.93 -8.39
N ILE A 101 20.45 7.54 -7.46
CA ILE A 101 19.57 6.84 -6.52
C ILE A 101 18.18 6.68 -7.16
N VAL A 102 17.75 5.44 -7.36
CA VAL A 102 16.45 5.11 -7.97
C VAL A 102 15.57 4.38 -6.98
N VAL A 103 14.42 4.97 -6.66
CA VAL A 103 13.39 4.34 -5.81
C VAL A 103 12.55 3.39 -6.67
N LEU A 104 12.51 2.12 -6.32
CA LEU A 104 11.86 1.08 -7.14
C LEU A 104 10.47 0.71 -6.65
N ARG A 105 10.25 0.68 -5.34
CA ARG A 105 8.97 0.35 -4.71
C ARG A 105 8.81 1.15 -3.42
N THR A 106 7.59 1.60 -3.17
CA THR A 106 7.14 2.08 -1.87
C THR A 106 5.87 1.30 -1.52
N SER A 107 5.77 0.85 -0.28
CA SER A 107 4.62 0.09 0.17
C SER A 107 4.35 0.36 1.64
N CYS A 108 3.09 0.62 1.97
CA CYS A 108 2.60 0.55 3.33
C CYS A 108 1.74 -0.72 3.39
N GLN A 109 2.20 -1.75 4.08
CA GLN A 109 1.35 -2.91 4.33
C GLN A 109 0.22 -2.43 5.25
N GLY A 110 -1.03 -2.45 4.75
CA GLY A 110 -2.18 -1.77 5.35
C GLY A 110 -2.71 -2.35 6.67
N THR A 111 -1.80 -2.72 7.56
CA THR A 111 -2.04 -3.04 8.97
C THR A 111 -1.06 -2.36 9.90
N ASP A 112 0.05 -1.81 9.39
CA ASP A 112 1.16 -1.38 10.22
C ASP A 112 1.44 0.10 9.97
N ASP A 113 1.74 0.82 11.06
CA ASP A 113 2.26 2.19 11.05
C ASP A 113 3.67 2.22 10.43
N THR A 114 3.90 1.53 9.31
CA THR A 114 5.20 1.40 8.67
C THR A 114 5.10 1.60 7.17
N ILE A 115 6.17 2.16 6.62
CA ILE A 115 6.37 2.25 5.18
C ILE A 115 7.70 1.59 4.83
N THR A 116 7.67 0.74 3.82
CA THR A 116 8.84 0.09 3.25
C THR A 116 9.19 0.74 1.94
N VAL A 117 10.45 1.17 1.81
CA VAL A 117 11.00 1.80 0.61
C VAL A 117 12.13 0.93 0.09
N GLN A 118 12.02 0.48 -1.16
CA GLN A 118 13.06 -0.28 -1.83
C GLN A 118 13.71 0.57 -2.90
N PHE A 119 15.04 0.65 -2.87
CA PHE A 119 15.83 1.47 -3.79
C PHE A 119 17.11 0.78 -4.24
N VAL A 120 17.69 1.30 -5.32
CA VAL A 120 18.97 0.90 -5.89
C VAL A 120 19.82 2.11 -6.22
N ILE A 121 21.12 1.89 -6.43
CA ILE A 121 22.06 2.95 -6.79
C ILE A 121 22.80 2.54 -8.08
N LEU A 122 22.71 3.38 -9.10
CA LEU A 122 23.38 3.23 -10.39
C LEU A 122 24.89 3.45 -10.25
N LYS A 123 25.67 2.80 -11.12
CA LYS A 123 27.11 3.06 -11.24
C LYS A 123 27.36 4.28 -12.12
N LYS A 124 28.23 5.19 -11.67
CA LYS A 124 28.60 6.42 -12.39
C LYS A 124 29.14 6.23 -13.81
N ASP A 125 29.74 5.08 -14.11
CA ASP A 125 30.39 4.81 -15.40
C ASP A 125 29.50 4.04 -16.40
N THR A 126 28.29 3.67 -16.00
CA THR A 126 27.35 3.09 -16.96
C THR A 126 26.76 4.21 -17.80
N ASN A 127 27.13 4.27 -19.09
CA ASN A 127 26.40 5.01 -20.14
C ASN A 127 24.97 4.46 -20.35
N SER A 128 24.35 3.88 -19.31
CA SER A 128 23.11 3.13 -19.40
C SER A 128 21.93 4.10 -19.37
N SER A 129 21.75 4.82 -20.47
CA SER A 129 20.42 5.23 -20.93
C SER A 129 19.61 4.01 -21.42
N ALA A 130 20.19 2.80 -21.35
CA ALA A 130 19.61 1.55 -21.81
C ALA A 130 18.78 0.94 -20.68
N LEU A 131 17.53 1.38 -20.58
CA LEU A 131 16.53 0.66 -19.79
C LEU A 131 16.23 -0.69 -20.47
N PRO A 132 15.99 -1.77 -19.71
CA PRO A 132 16.03 -1.86 -18.24
C PRO A 132 17.45 -2.05 -17.67
N PHE A 133 17.69 -1.55 -16.45
CA PHE A 133 18.93 -1.73 -15.70
C PHE A 133 19.16 -3.20 -15.32
N ALA A 134 20.37 -3.68 -15.54
CA ALA A 134 20.81 -4.99 -15.08
C ALA A 134 21.57 -4.88 -13.75
N ILE A 135 21.74 -6.00 -13.05
CA ILE A 135 22.43 -6.04 -11.74
C ILE A 135 23.88 -5.54 -11.87
N GLU A 136 24.53 -5.80 -13.01
CA GLU A 136 25.86 -5.29 -13.33
C GLU A 136 25.94 -3.76 -13.42
N ASP A 137 24.84 -3.07 -13.70
CA ASP A 137 24.78 -1.61 -13.77
C ASP A 137 24.63 -0.97 -12.38
N LEU A 138 24.35 -1.79 -11.35
CA LEU A 138 24.06 -1.34 -10.00
C LEU A 138 25.23 -1.55 -9.05
N ILE A 139 25.34 -0.66 -8.07
CA ILE A 139 26.17 -0.90 -6.90
C ILE A 139 25.53 -2.03 -6.09
N ASP A 140 26.36 -2.95 -5.60
CA ASP A 140 25.91 -4.10 -4.81
C ASP A 140 25.07 -3.67 -3.59
N ALA A 141 23.81 -4.09 -3.57
CA ALA A 141 22.85 -3.76 -2.52
C ALA A 141 23.27 -4.33 -1.14
N GLN A 142 23.96 -5.47 -1.12
CA GLN A 142 24.45 -6.05 0.14
C GLN A 142 25.55 -5.18 0.76
N SER A 143 26.49 -4.71 -0.06
CA SER A 143 27.52 -3.74 0.36
C SER A 143 26.90 -2.41 0.83
N ILE A 144 25.88 -1.90 0.14
CA ILE A 144 25.17 -0.67 0.56
C ILE A 144 24.53 -0.87 1.93
N THR A 145 23.73 -1.92 2.09
CA THR A 145 23.06 -2.29 3.35
C THR A 145 24.05 -2.39 4.51
N THR A 146 25.18 -3.06 4.29
CA THR A 146 26.21 -3.23 5.32
C THR A 146 26.81 -1.89 5.73
N ARG A 147 27.06 -0.98 4.78
CA ARG A 147 27.56 0.36 5.07
C ARG A 147 26.54 1.20 5.83
N MET A 148 25.28 1.16 5.41
CA MET A 148 24.20 1.89 6.08
C MET A 148 24.03 1.43 7.53
N LYS A 149 24.02 0.11 7.78
CA LYS A 149 24.00 -0.45 9.14
C LYS A 149 25.21 -0.01 9.98
N ALA A 150 26.39 0.06 9.37
CA ALA A 150 27.61 0.45 10.08
C ALA A 150 27.68 1.94 10.41
N MET A 151 26.88 2.78 9.75
CA MET A 151 26.92 4.24 9.89
C MET A 151 26.29 4.73 11.19
N GLY A 152 25.34 4.01 11.80
CA GLY A 152 24.82 4.27 13.16
C GLY A 152 24.18 5.64 13.40
N HIS A 153 23.98 6.45 12.35
CA HIS A 153 23.32 7.76 12.37
C HIS A 153 22.19 7.84 11.33
N LEU A 154 21.78 6.67 10.82
CA LEU A 154 20.65 6.50 9.92
C LEU A 154 19.40 6.07 10.68
N ASP A 155 19.32 6.43 11.97
CA ASP A 155 18.12 6.20 12.80
C ASP A 155 16.94 7.04 12.30
N GLU A 156 17.22 8.09 11.53
CA GLU A 156 16.23 8.99 10.93
C GLU A 156 16.66 9.35 9.50
N ILE A 157 15.75 9.17 8.53
CA ILE A 157 15.93 9.58 7.13
C ILE A 157 14.66 10.32 6.71
N ALA A 158 14.81 11.52 6.15
CA ALA A 158 13.70 12.35 5.70
C ALA A 158 12.62 12.61 6.78
N ASN A 159 13.04 12.80 8.04
CA ASN A 159 12.16 12.95 9.21
C ASN A 159 11.27 11.72 9.51
N LEU A 160 11.67 10.55 9.00
CA LEU A 160 11.05 9.27 9.31
C LEU A 160 12.03 8.43 10.12
N ASP A 161 11.53 7.88 11.23
CA ASP A 161 12.28 6.97 12.08
C ASP A 161 12.52 5.67 11.32
N VAL A 162 13.78 5.27 11.16
CA VAL A 162 14.17 4.03 10.51
C VAL A 162 14.08 2.89 11.52
N ASP A 163 13.28 1.88 11.22
CA ASP A 163 13.16 0.67 12.04
C ASP A 163 14.18 -0.39 11.59
N SER A 164 14.23 -0.66 10.28
CA SER A 164 15.10 -1.66 9.72
C SER A 164 15.67 -1.25 8.36
N ILE A 165 16.89 -1.70 8.07
CA ILE A 165 17.52 -1.58 6.75
C ILE A 165 17.94 -2.99 6.38
N GLU A 166 17.49 -3.53 5.27
CA GLU A 166 17.75 -4.92 4.89
C GLU A 166 18.09 -5.05 3.42
N TYR A 167 18.89 -6.06 3.12
CA TYR A 167 19.11 -6.51 1.75
C TYR A 167 18.06 -7.60 1.48
N THR A 168 17.33 -7.46 0.38
CA THR A 168 16.37 -8.47 -0.07
C THR A 168 16.45 -8.64 -1.58
N ASP A 169 16.17 -9.85 -2.03
CA ASP A 169 15.97 -10.18 -3.44
C ASP A 169 14.50 -10.12 -3.84
N GLU A 170 13.60 -10.03 -2.87
CA GLU A 170 12.14 -10.01 -3.06
C GLU A 170 11.65 -8.56 -3.07
N LEU A 171 11.02 -8.15 -4.18
CA LEU A 171 10.41 -6.84 -4.30
C LEU A 171 9.05 -6.81 -3.57
N VAL A 172 8.77 -5.75 -2.83
CA VAL A 172 7.46 -5.60 -2.19
C VAL A 172 6.39 -5.38 -3.26
N ASP A 173 5.25 -6.03 -3.11
CA ASP A 173 4.11 -5.91 -4.01
C ASP A 173 3.59 -4.46 -4.08
N LEU A 174 3.35 -3.98 -5.29
CA LEU A 174 2.78 -2.65 -5.58
C LEU A 174 1.31 -2.56 -5.21
N GLU A 175 0.63 -3.69 -5.18
CA GLU A 175 -0.82 -3.76 -5.08
C GLU A 175 -1.16 -4.03 -3.62
N PHE A 176 -1.60 -2.99 -2.93
CA PHE A 176 -2.49 -3.21 -1.79
C PHE A 176 -3.76 -3.83 -2.37
N ASP A 177 -3.95 -5.13 -2.19
CA ASP A 177 -5.19 -5.80 -2.55
C ASP A 177 -6.28 -5.25 -1.62
N PRO A 178 -7.16 -4.33 -2.06
CA PRO A 178 -8.09 -3.69 -1.16
C PRO A 178 -8.98 -4.78 -0.58
N SER A 179 -8.96 -4.91 0.74
CA SER A 179 -9.75 -5.96 1.38
C SER A 179 -11.22 -5.72 1.07
N ASN A 180 -11.79 -6.55 0.18
CA ASN A 180 -13.20 -6.49 -0.17
C ASN A 180 -14.12 -6.86 1.01
N LEU A 181 -13.55 -7.10 2.20
CA LEU A 181 -14.23 -7.38 3.44
C LEU A 181 -15.27 -6.32 3.78
N GLU A 182 -14.98 -5.04 3.56
CA GLU A 182 -15.96 -3.98 3.83
C GLU A 182 -17.17 -4.08 2.88
N LEU A 183 -16.94 -4.26 1.58
CA LEU A 183 -18.02 -4.46 0.61
C LEU A 183 -18.81 -5.74 0.91
N ILE A 184 -18.13 -6.83 1.24
CA ILE A 184 -18.75 -8.11 1.61
C ILE A 184 -19.60 -7.93 2.86
N PHE A 185 -19.10 -7.23 3.88
CA PHE A 185 -19.85 -6.97 5.12
C PHE A 185 -21.09 -6.10 4.86
N LYS A 186 -20.95 -5.02 4.09
CA LYS A 186 -22.09 -4.18 3.66
C LYS A 186 -23.13 -5.01 2.89
N ALA A 187 -22.70 -5.87 1.98
CA ALA A 187 -23.59 -6.74 1.21
C ALA A 187 -24.33 -7.75 2.10
N VAL A 188 -23.64 -8.40 3.04
CA VAL A 188 -24.24 -9.34 4.00
C VAL A 188 -25.26 -8.64 4.90
N LEU A 189 -24.93 -7.46 5.43
CA LEU A 189 -25.82 -6.70 6.29
C LEU A 189 -27.08 -6.26 5.53
N LEU A 190 -26.93 -5.77 4.30
CA LEU A 190 -28.05 -5.39 3.45
C LEU A 190 -28.93 -6.60 3.11
N PHE A 191 -28.34 -7.75 2.82
CA PHE A 191 -29.06 -9.00 2.56
C PHE A 191 -29.87 -9.45 3.79
N LEU A 192 -29.30 -9.39 4.99
CA LEU A 192 -30.00 -9.76 6.23
C LEU A 192 -31.19 -8.82 6.51
N VAL A 193 -31.00 -7.51 6.34
CA VAL A 193 -32.06 -6.52 6.53
C VAL A 193 -33.20 -6.74 5.51
N PHE A 194 -32.86 -6.89 4.23
CA PHE A 194 -33.86 -7.17 3.19
C PHE A 194 -34.59 -8.49 3.43
N GLY A 195 -33.86 -9.56 3.77
CA GLY A 195 -34.43 -10.86 4.09
C GLY A 195 -35.40 -10.80 5.27
N PHE A 196 -35.03 -10.07 6.33
CA PHE A 196 -35.90 -9.87 7.48
C PHE A 196 -37.21 -9.13 7.11
N PHE A 197 -37.11 -8.02 6.37
CA PHE A 197 -38.29 -7.27 5.92
C PHE A 197 -39.16 -8.09 4.96
N PHE A 198 -38.55 -8.92 4.11
CA PHE A 198 -39.27 -9.80 3.20
C PHE A 198 -40.08 -10.86 3.96
N ILE A 199 -39.48 -11.50 4.97
CA ILE A 199 -40.17 -12.47 5.84
C ILE A 199 -41.32 -11.80 6.61
N LEU A 200 -41.09 -10.60 7.18
CA LEU A 200 -42.15 -9.83 7.84
C LEU A 200 -43.29 -9.46 6.87
N GLY A 201 -42.97 -9.14 5.62
CA GLY A 201 -43.93 -8.86 4.56
C GLY A 201 -44.81 -10.07 4.25
N ILE A 202 -44.20 -11.23 4.03
CA ILE A 202 -44.92 -12.50 3.82
C ILE A 202 -45.79 -12.83 5.04
N TRP A 203 -45.26 -12.73 6.25
CA TRP A 203 -46.00 -13.05 7.47
C TRP A 203 -47.23 -12.14 7.65
N LYS A 204 -47.10 -10.84 7.36
CA LYS A 204 -48.22 -9.89 7.41
C LYS A 204 -49.27 -10.16 6.31
N LEU A 205 -48.84 -10.58 5.12
CA LEU A 205 -49.73 -10.97 4.03
C LEU A 205 -50.49 -12.27 4.34
N MET A 206 -49.80 -13.28 4.88
CA MET A 206 -50.45 -14.53 5.31
C MET A 206 -51.46 -14.29 6.43
N LYS A 207 -51.11 -13.48 7.45
CA LYS A 207 -52.02 -13.14 8.54
C LYS A 207 -53.29 -12.41 8.06
N LYS A 208 -53.17 -11.55 7.04
CA LYS A 208 -54.33 -10.89 6.42
C LYS A 208 -55.23 -11.86 5.65
N GLY A 209 -54.65 -12.91 5.05
CA GLY A 209 -55.42 -13.97 4.37
C GLY A 209 -56.31 -14.75 5.34
N ASP A 210 -55.79 -15.04 6.54
CA ASP A 210 -56.53 -15.74 7.59
C ASP A 210 -57.67 -14.89 8.16
N GLU A 211 -57.44 -13.58 8.42
CA GLU A 211 -58.50 -12.65 8.86
C GLU A 211 -59.63 -12.50 7.82
N TYR A 212 -59.30 -12.45 6.52
CA TYR A 212 -60.30 -12.34 5.45
C TYR A 212 -61.12 -13.63 5.28
N ALA A 213 -60.52 -14.80 5.53
CA ALA A 213 -61.21 -16.09 5.50
C ALA A 213 -62.16 -16.25 6.70
N ASP A 214 -61.76 -15.79 7.89
CA ASP A 214 -62.58 -15.80 9.10
C ASP A 214 -63.79 -14.85 9.01
N ASP A 215 -63.64 -13.69 8.37
CA ASP A 215 -64.75 -12.74 8.20
C ASP A 215 -65.78 -13.19 7.14
N LEU A 216 -65.41 -14.09 6.21
CA LEU A 216 -66.34 -14.73 5.27
C LEU A 216 -67.08 -15.93 5.87
N GLN A 217 -66.66 -16.46 7.02
CA GLN A 217 -67.26 -17.61 7.69
C GLN A 217 -68.14 -17.25 8.91
N LYS A 218 -68.31 -15.97 9.24
CA LYS A 218 -69.26 -15.55 10.27
C LYS A 218 -70.71 -15.65 9.72
N PRO A 219 -71.59 -16.48 10.32
CA PRO A 219 -72.98 -16.64 9.91
C PRO A 219 -73.85 -15.41 10.21
#